data_AF-A0A0C2FHR5-F1
#
_entry.id   AF-A0A0C2FHR5-F1
#
_cell.length_a   1.000
_cell.length_b   1.000
_cell.length_c   1.000
_cell.angle_alpha   90.00
_cell.angle_beta   90.00
_cell.angle_gamma   90.00
#
_symmetry.space_group_name_H-M   'P 1'
#
loop_
_entity.id
_entity.type
_entity.pdbx_description
1 polymer ?
#
loop_
_entity_poly.entity_id
_entity_poly.type
_entity_poly.pdbx_seq_one_letter_code
_entity_poly.pdbx_strand_id
1 'polypeptide(L)'
;MVVPSVHDVKATALGVEQSRFKAELDFDGRAITRAYLHQNVHMPMLLKEVRDIKNENELELFMETHGEKIIDRLGDEIDRIEGEITKKHPDIQHVDLEAL
;
A
#
# COMPACT_ATOMS: atom_id res chain seq x y z
N MET A 1 1.19 9.15 8.02
CA MET A 1 0.02 8.42 7.49
C MET A 1 -0.03 8.70 6.01
N VAL A 2 -0.12 7.68 5.17
CA VAL A 2 -0.33 7.87 3.72
C VAL A 2 -1.83 8.02 3.53
N VAL A 3 -2.25 9.07 2.84
CA VAL A 3 -3.67 9.30 2.55
C VAL A 3 -3.81 9.12 1.04
N PRO A 4 -4.40 8.01 0.56
CA PRO A 4 -4.67 7.84 -0.86
C PRO A 4 -5.75 8.81 -1.32
N SER A 5 -5.68 9.23 -2.58
CA SER A 5 -6.80 9.87 -3.25
C SER A 5 -7.76 8.81 -3.77
N VAL A 6 -9.05 9.04 -3.59
CA VAL A 6 -10.09 8.14 -4.10
C VAL A 6 -10.39 8.52 -5.54
N HIS A 7 -10.28 7.56 -6.45
CA HIS A 7 -10.42 7.82 -7.88
C HIS A 7 -11.79 7.38 -8.43
N ASP A 8 -12.26 6.19 -8.04
CA ASP A 8 -13.63 5.73 -8.33
C ASP A 8 -14.24 5.03 -7.11
N VAL A 9 -15.55 5.16 -6.94
CA VAL A 9 -16.29 4.53 -5.84
C VAL A 9 -17.59 3.93 -6.36
N LYS A 10 -17.80 2.66 -6.04
CA LYS A 10 -19.04 1.96 -6.31
C LYS A 10 -19.55 1.29 -5.05
N ALA A 11 -20.69 1.80 -4.55
CA ALA A 11 -21.45 1.16 -3.48
C ALA A 11 -22.69 0.48 -4.08
N THR A 12 -22.88 -0.81 -3.78
CA THR A 12 -24.08 -1.55 -4.21
C THR A 12 -24.80 -2.10 -2.99
N ALA A 13 -26.06 -1.73 -2.81
CA ALA A 13 -26.95 -2.27 -1.78
C ALA A 13 -27.83 -3.37 -2.38
N LEU A 14 -27.57 -4.62 -2.02
CA LEU A 14 -28.37 -5.79 -2.42
C LEU A 14 -29.37 -6.12 -1.31
N GLY A 15 -30.33 -5.21 -1.08
CA GLY A 15 -31.36 -5.37 -0.03
C GLY A 15 -30.91 -4.90 1.36
N VAL A 16 -31.67 -5.27 2.40
CA VAL A 16 -31.56 -4.71 3.77
C VAL A 16 -30.25 -5.10 4.48
N GLU A 17 -29.55 -6.15 4.04
CA GLU A 17 -28.38 -6.69 4.77
C GLU A 17 -27.13 -7.00 3.92
N GLN A 18 -27.09 -6.68 2.63
CA GLN A 18 -25.92 -6.99 1.78
C GLN A 18 -25.39 -5.74 1.06
N SER A 19 -24.69 -4.89 1.81
CA SER A 19 -23.96 -3.75 1.26
C SER A 19 -22.52 -4.15 0.92
N ARG A 20 -22.11 -3.89 -0.33
CA ARG A 20 -20.72 -4.04 -0.80
C ARG A 20 -20.15 -2.69 -1.16
N PHE A 21 -18.94 -2.42 -0.69
CA PHE A 21 -18.17 -1.21 -1.00
C PHE A 21 -16.94 -1.60 -1.82
N LYS A 22 -16.83 -1.03 -3.02
CA LYS A 22 -15.65 -1.11 -3.86
C LYS A 22 -15.12 0.29 -4.14
N ALA A 23 -13.82 0.49 -4.04
CA ALA A 23 -13.20 1.73 -4.45
C ALA A 23 -11.82 1.51 -5.05
N GLU A 24 -11.51 2.30 -6.07
CA GLU A 24 -10.19 2.39 -6.67
C GLU A 24 -9.45 3.57 -6.03
N LEU A 25 -8.25 3.30 -5.53
CA LEU A 25 -7.41 4.24 -4.81
C LEU A 25 -6.15 4.54 -5.61
N ASP A 26 -5.85 5.83 -5.73
CA ASP A 26 -4.56 6.30 -6.24
C ASP A 26 -3.63 6.58 -5.06
N PHE A 27 -2.44 5.98 -5.12
CA PHE A 27 -1.44 6.06 -4.07
C PHE A 27 -0.21 6.84 -4.54
N ASP A 28 0.24 7.81 -3.73
CA ASP A 28 1.54 8.43 -3.95
C ASP A 28 2.66 7.43 -3.62
N GLY A 29 3.22 6.79 -4.65
CA GLY A 29 4.34 5.86 -4.53
C GLY A 29 5.56 6.47 -3.81
N ARG A 30 5.75 7.80 -3.88
CA ARG A 30 6.80 8.48 -3.09
C ARG A 30 6.44 8.53 -1.61
N ALA A 31 5.17 8.71 -1.26
CA ALA A 31 4.72 8.66 0.13
C ALA A 31 4.86 7.25 0.72
N ILE A 32 4.49 6.21 -0.03
CA ILE A 32 4.69 4.81 0.36
C ILE A 32 6.18 4.52 0.56
N THR A 33 7.02 4.92 -0.39
CA THR A 33 8.48 4.74 -0.28
C THR A 33 9.04 5.47 0.93
N ARG A 34 8.63 6.72 1.19
CA ARG A 34 9.02 7.45 2.41
C ARG A 34 8.61 6.69 3.67
N ALA A 35 7.38 6.18 3.73
CA ALA A 35 6.91 5.42 4.88
C ALA A 35 7.76 4.15 5.11
N TYR A 36 8.05 3.40 4.04
CA TYR A 36 8.95 2.24 4.07
C TYR A 36 10.34 2.62 4.64
N LEU A 37 10.96 3.67 4.11
CA LEU A 37 12.29 4.11 4.54
C LEU A 37 12.33 4.57 6.01
N HIS A 38 11.25 5.18 6.51
CA HIS A 38 11.21 5.69 7.88
C HIS A 38 10.88 4.63 8.94
N GLN A 39 10.21 3.53 8.56
CA GLN A 39 9.77 2.50 9.50
C GLN A 39 10.71 1.29 9.52
N ASN A 40 11.18 0.84 8.35
CA ASN A 40 11.78 -0.49 8.20
C ASN A 40 13.25 -0.45 7.76
N VAL A 41 13.81 0.73 7.48
CA VAL A 41 15.14 0.85 6.87
C VAL A 41 16.09 1.68 7.72
N HIS A 42 17.25 1.11 8.00
CA HIS A 42 18.36 1.84 8.59
C HIS A 42 19.19 2.52 7.49
N MET A 43 18.95 3.82 7.28
CA MET A 43 19.53 4.60 6.18
C MET A 43 21.07 4.49 6.04
N PRO A 44 21.89 4.54 7.12
CA PRO A 44 23.33 4.36 6.98
C PRO A 44 23.75 2.98 6.44
N MET A 45 22.99 1.93 6.76
CA MET A 45 23.25 0.58 6.26
C MET A 45 22.86 0.47 4.79
N LEU A 46 21.70 1.01 4.42
CA LEU A 46 21.26 1.06 3.04
C LEU A 46 22.26 1.82 2.14
N LEU A 47 22.75 2.97 2.63
CA LEU A 47 23.74 3.75 1.89
C LEU A 47 25.07 2.98 1.72
N LYS A 48 25.42 2.12 2.67
CA LYS A 48 26.58 1.23 2.54
C LYS A 48 26.33 0.17 1.48
N GLU A 49 25.20 -0.52 1.51
CA GLU A 49 24.79 -1.49 0.47
C GLU A 49 24.87 -0.88 -0.93
N VAL A 50 24.30 0.32 -1.12
CA VAL A 50 24.34 1.02 -2.42
C VAL A 50 25.77 1.30 -2.89
N ARG A 51 26.70 1.61 -1.99
CA ARG A 51 28.13 1.81 -2.32
C ARG A 51 28.86 0.50 -2.65
N ASP A 52 28.35 -0.60 -2.12
CA ASP A 52 28.95 -1.92 -2.30
C ASP A 52 28.53 -2.59 -3.62
N ILE A 53 27.45 -2.14 -4.27
CA ILE A 53 27.01 -2.58 -5.62
C ILE A 53 28.12 -2.35 -6.66
N LYS A 54 28.49 -3.40 -7.40
CA LYS A 54 29.60 -3.40 -8.39
C LYS A 54 29.16 -3.58 -9.84
N ASN A 55 27.96 -4.11 -10.09
CA ASN A 55 27.49 -4.43 -11.43
C ASN A 55 25.97 -4.30 -11.55
N GLU A 56 25.47 -4.38 -12.79
CA GLU A 56 24.05 -4.21 -13.11
C GLU A 56 23.16 -5.27 -12.46
N ASN A 57 23.60 -6.53 -12.37
CA ASN A 57 22.82 -7.60 -11.73
C ASN A 57 22.63 -7.36 -10.23
N GLU A 58 23.66 -6.88 -9.53
CA GLU A 58 23.56 -6.51 -8.11
C GLU A 58 22.63 -5.31 -7.90
N LEU A 59 22.63 -4.35 -8.84
CA LEU A 59 21.69 -3.23 -8.81
C LEU A 59 20.25 -3.69 -9.05
N GLU A 60 20.03 -4.58 -10.01
CA GLU A 60 18.72 -5.16 -10.29
C GLU A 60 18.16 -5.86 -9.07
N LEU A 61 18.94 -6.76 -8.45
CA LEU A 61 18.54 -7.47 -7.23
C LEU A 61 18.24 -6.52 -6.06
N PHE A 62 19.04 -5.45 -5.91
CA PHE A 62 18.77 -4.41 -4.91
C PHE A 62 17.43 -3.72 -5.17
N MET A 63 17.15 -3.34 -6.41
CA MET A 63 15.90 -2.69 -6.78
C MET A 63 14.69 -3.61 -6.61
N GLU A 64 14.80 -4.89 -6.97
CA GLU A 64 13.75 -5.90 -6.77
C GLU A 64 13.45 -6.08 -5.27
N THR A 65 14.48 -6.27 -4.44
CA THR A 65 14.34 -6.47 -2.99
C THR A 65 13.63 -5.29 -2.32
N HIS A 66 13.95 -4.06 -2.75
CA HIS A 66 13.32 -2.87 -2.19
C HIS A 66 11.94 -2.59 -2.80
N GLY A 67 11.74 -2.95 -4.07
CA GLY A 67 10.45 -2.87 -4.76
C GLY A 67 9.40 -3.76 -4.10
N GLU A 68 9.73 -5.02 -3.83
CA GLU A 68 8.83 -5.98 -3.14
C GLU A 68 8.34 -5.39 -1.79
N LYS A 69 9.26 -4.91 -0.96
CA LYS A 69 8.92 -4.32 0.35
C LYS A 69 8.06 -3.06 0.25
N ILE A 70 8.19 -2.29 -0.83
CA ILE A 70 7.35 -1.12 -1.08
C ILE A 70 5.92 -1.56 -1.45
N ILE A 71 5.77 -2.63 -2.24
CA ILE A 71 4.48 -3.22 -2.60
C ILE A 71 3.81 -3.86 -1.39
N ASP A 72 4.55 -4.61 -0.56
CA ASP A 72 4.03 -5.16 0.69
C ASP A 72 3.48 -4.04 1.59
N ARG A 73 4.22 -2.93 1.68
CA ARG A 73 3.80 -1.78 2.47
C ARG A 73 2.54 -1.11 1.91
N LEU A 74 2.35 -1.12 0.59
CA LEU A 74 1.13 -0.64 -0.04
C LEU A 74 -0.07 -1.54 0.35
N GLY A 75 0.12 -2.87 0.31
CA GLY A 75 -0.88 -3.85 0.74
C GLY A 75 -1.30 -3.66 2.20
N ASP A 76 -0.32 -3.53 3.11
CA ASP A 76 -0.57 -3.24 4.53
C ASP A 76 -1.43 -1.98 4.73
N GLU A 77 -1.22 -0.96 3.90
CA GLU A 77 -1.96 0.30 4.01
C GLU A 77 -3.40 0.15 3.49
N ILE A 78 -3.61 -0.66 2.45
CA ILE A 78 -4.94 -1.02 1.95
C ILE A 78 -5.71 -1.77 3.04
N ASP A 79 -5.15 -2.86 3.57
CA ASP A 79 -5.77 -3.67 4.64
C ASP A 79 -6.14 -2.82 5.87
N ARG A 80 -5.26 -1.87 6.22
CA ARG A 80 -5.51 -0.92 7.32
C ARG A 80 -6.74 -0.06 7.01
N ILE A 81 -6.87 0.47 5.81
CA ILE A 81 -8.02 1.31 5.41
C ILE A 81 -9.30 0.47 5.38
N GLU A 82 -9.27 -0.74 4.82
CA GLU A 82 -10.41 -1.67 4.81
C GLU A 82 -10.91 -1.98 6.23
N GLY A 83 -9.97 -2.27 7.13
CA GLY A 83 -10.28 -2.51 8.54
C GLY A 83 -10.90 -1.29 9.22
N GLU A 84 -10.44 -0.08 8.92
CA GLU A 84 -11.02 1.15 9.46
C GLU A 84 -12.42 1.46 8.90
N ILE A 85 -12.67 1.15 7.62
CA ILE A 85 -14.01 1.27 7.02
C ILE A 85 -14.97 0.27 7.68
N THR A 86 -14.58 -1.00 7.77
CA THR A 86 -15.40 -2.07 8.34
C THR A 86 -15.75 -1.80 9.81
N LYS A 87 -14.81 -1.26 10.60
CA LYS A 87 -15.06 -0.87 12.00
C LYS A 87 -16.06 0.29 12.12
N LYS A 88 -16.00 1.27 11.20
CA LYS A 88 -16.88 2.45 11.22
C LYS A 88 -18.26 2.17 10.64
N HIS A 89 -18.34 1.25 9.70
CA HIS A 89 -19.55 0.90 8.95
C HIS A 89 -19.78 -0.62 9.01
N PRO A 90 -20.22 -1.15 10.16
CA PRO A 90 -20.45 -2.59 10.34
C PRO A 90 -21.59 -3.14 9.49
N ASP A 91 -22.40 -2.27 8.88
CA ASP A 91 -23.43 -2.59 7.90
C ASP A 91 -22.87 -2.96 6.51
N ILE A 92 -21.60 -2.61 6.24
CA ILE A 92 -20.89 -3.04 5.03
C ILE A 92 -20.32 -4.43 5.28
N GLN A 93 -20.85 -5.44 4.58
CA GLN A 93 -20.37 -6.81 4.72
C GLN A 93 -19.05 -7.04 4.01
N HIS A 94 -18.84 -6.40 2.85
CA HIS A 94 -17.63 -6.57 2.05
C HIS A 94 -17.08 -5.21 1.62
N VAL A 95 -15.82 -4.97 1.95
CA VAL A 95 -15.00 -3.86 1.48
C VAL A 95 -13.91 -4.46 0.59
N ASP A 96 -13.69 -3.85 -0.56
CA ASP A 96 -12.67 -4.27 -1.53
C ASP A 96 -12.04 -3.01 -2.11
N LEU A 97 -10.81 -2.73 -1.72
CA LEU A 97 -10.04 -1.58 -2.17
C LEU A 97 -8.92 -2.03 -3.08
N GLU A 98 -8.89 -1.47 -4.29
CA GLU A 98 -7.89 -1.80 -5.29
C GLU A 98 -7.00 -0.58 -5.56
N ALA A 99 -5.69 -0.80 -5.71
CA ALA A 99 -4.78 0.23 -6.19
C ALA A 99 -4.85 0.31 -7.72
N LEU A 100 -4.82 1.54 -8.24
CA LEU A 100 -4.82 1.84 -9.69
C LEU A 100 -3.51 1.50 -10.40
#